data_AF-A0A4Q5X0I5-F1
#
_entry.id   AF-A0A4Q5X0I5-F1
#
_cell.length_a   1.000
_cell.length_b   1.000
_cell.length_c   1.000
_cell.angle_alpha   90.00
_cell.angle_beta   90.00
_cell.angle_gamma   90.00
#
_symmetry.space_group_name_H-M   'P 1'
#
loop_
_entity.id
_entity.type
_entity.pdbx_description
1 polymer ?
#
loop_
_entity_poly.entity_id
_entity_poly.type
_entity_poly.pdbx_seq_one_letter_code
_entity_poly.pdbx_strand_id
1 'polypeptide(L)'
;MVTRASLGREDKHMAKKSVGSACVIVALNLMGCSDGGVEGEVAPSGGATIGERELALGAQGGDVQALTAYLTRYGYFPNAELQETYPAWRPLVSEAPTHPGTFDARTEAALRAFQLNMGLPVTGVVDSETARNINSPRCGVPDGIAPLDPTDKFARIPDTAFRPGSVLNYTFTTLGEHPIKSIDQRGNITYDLSCNLPPVIVQKALLRGALEFWSRVTSLTFRESSTIPVSLIIAGGSDSLASTEFHTIRLNSYVCWDVTLMLMALSHEVGHALGLDHSSFSDAVMFPSRNTQAAKPLSEDDKVGISTFDDTFEQLPGTGTKHISVGADGSVWRTASNGSVDVTSKWDGSNWVEDGGWATRIAVGPDGVPWAIDASGATYQRQSSDPYSGGWNTILGRAAEIAIGPDGAVWKLDLPVADAEGNHRILRWNSTARVWIADSLGGVGVRIAVGPVGPVGAVGSNFVPSVAPVGPWVTQANGNVFRRKNGAWQQLPGKATDVAVSPGGYGWALIDGRLNAFGEQPLLGPGQGAGSQPPQYRFSWAPAVNGTGVRLAVGPDSRVWIVKGDGSLYRQVR
;
A
#
# COMPACT_ATOMS: atom_id res chain seq x y z
N MET A 1 46.84 -44.12 44.14
CA MET A 1 47.99 -43.19 44.23
C MET A 1 48.55 -42.99 42.83
N VAL A 2 48.87 -41.75 42.48
CA VAL A 2 49.22 -41.28 41.14
C VAL A 2 50.10 -42.26 40.34
N THR A 3 49.71 -42.54 39.11
CA THR A 3 50.64 -42.89 38.01
C THR A 3 50.09 -42.36 36.69
N ARG A 4 50.98 -41.69 35.95
CA ARG A 4 50.80 -41.03 34.66
C ARG A 4 50.57 -42.03 33.52
N ALA A 5 49.84 -41.60 32.49
CA ALA A 5 50.16 -41.95 31.10
C ALA A 5 49.87 -40.76 30.18
N SER A 6 50.86 -40.48 29.33
CA SER A 6 50.89 -39.53 28.20
C SER A 6 50.00 -40.01 27.03
N LEU A 7 49.73 -39.35 25.90
CA LEU A 7 50.37 -38.32 25.06
C LEU A 7 49.35 -38.07 23.91
N GLY A 8 49.46 -36.96 23.17
CA GLY A 8 49.05 -36.94 21.76
C GLY A 8 47.95 -35.95 21.37
N ARG A 9 48.24 -35.20 20.30
CA ARG A 9 47.56 -34.04 19.72
C ARG A 9 46.86 -34.48 18.42
N GLU A 10 46.01 -33.59 17.87
CA GLU A 10 45.35 -33.60 16.54
C GLU A 10 43.95 -34.24 16.50
N ASP A 11 42.91 -33.73 15.82
CA ASP A 11 42.69 -32.44 15.15
C ASP A 11 41.17 -32.23 14.97
N LYS A 12 40.77 -30.95 15.03
CA LYS A 12 39.60 -30.27 14.44
C LYS A 12 38.31 -31.05 14.10
N HIS A 13 37.22 -30.70 14.78
CA HIS A 13 35.93 -30.39 14.15
C HIS A 13 35.24 -29.22 14.90
N MET A 14 35.11 -28.08 14.22
CA MET A 14 34.41 -26.89 14.72
C MET A 14 32.90 -27.14 14.72
N ALA A 15 32.30 -27.26 15.90
CA ALA A 15 30.89 -26.98 16.10
C ALA A 15 30.75 -25.53 16.61
N LYS A 16 30.27 -24.63 15.75
CA LYS A 16 29.83 -23.29 16.15
C LYS A 16 28.63 -23.44 17.10
N LYS A 17 28.83 -23.21 18.40
CA LYS A 17 27.74 -22.87 19.32
C LYS A 17 27.46 -21.37 19.20
N SER A 18 26.27 -21.04 18.71
CA SER A 18 25.70 -19.69 18.78
C SER A 18 25.56 -19.29 20.24
N VAL A 19 26.28 -18.24 20.65
CA VAL A 19 26.07 -17.60 21.95
C VAL A 19 24.80 -16.78 21.86
N GLY A 20 23.89 -17.02 22.81
CA GLY A 20 22.56 -16.45 22.85
C GLY A 20 22.55 -14.94 23.04
N SER A 21 21.53 -14.32 22.44
CA SER A 21 21.11 -12.95 22.72
C SER A 21 20.75 -12.82 24.20
N ALA A 22 21.57 -12.09 24.95
CA ALA A 22 21.16 -11.47 26.20
C ALA A 22 20.78 -10.01 25.87
N CYS A 23 19.49 -9.75 25.69
CA CYS A 23 18.97 -8.38 25.73
C CYS A 23 18.96 -7.94 27.20
N VAL A 24 19.99 -7.21 27.60
CA VAL A 24 19.94 -6.37 28.80
C VAL A 24 19.21 -5.09 28.40
N ILE A 25 17.90 -5.02 28.67
CA ILE A 25 17.19 -3.74 28.62
C ILE A 25 17.38 -3.10 29.99
N VAL A 26 18.33 -2.18 30.08
CA VAL A 26 18.33 -1.20 31.17
C VAL A 26 17.34 -0.11 30.77
N ALA A 27 16.25 -0.01 31.52
CA ALA A 27 15.46 1.22 31.56
C ALA A 27 16.33 2.30 32.20
N LEU A 28 17.04 3.08 31.39
CA LEU A 28 17.77 4.26 31.82
C LEU A 28 17.38 5.42 30.91
N ASN A 29 16.62 6.35 31.50
CA ASN A 29 16.62 7.75 31.09
C ASN A 29 18.05 8.27 31.19
N LEU A 30 18.74 8.55 30.07
CA LEU A 30 19.91 9.44 30.07
C LEU A 30 19.99 10.21 28.74
N MET A 31 20.09 11.53 28.92
CA MET A 31 20.27 12.57 27.90
C MET A 31 21.66 12.50 27.26
N GLY A 32 21.73 12.80 25.97
CA GLY A 32 22.95 13.27 25.31
C GLY A 32 23.02 14.79 25.38
N CYS A 33 24.11 15.32 25.93
CA CYS A 33 24.41 16.76 25.98
C CYS A 33 24.92 17.27 24.61
N SER A 34 24.46 18.44 24.17
CA SER A 34 25.31 19.41 23.47
C SER A 34 24.88 20.84 23.82
N ASP A 35 25.88 21.72 23.97
CA ASP A 35 25.81 23.03 24.62
C ASP A 35 25.21 24.16 23.75
N GLY A 36 24.46 25.04 24.41
CA GLY A 36 24.55 26.51 24.24
C GLY A 36 23.51 27.21 23.36
N GLY A 37 22.49 27.80 23.98
CA GLY A 37 21.63 28.82 23.33
C GLY A 37 20.39 29.19 24.15
N VAL A 38 20.24 30.47 24.46
CA VAL A 38 19.34 31.07 25.47
C VAL A 38 17.86 31.15 25.02
N GLU A 39 16.97 31.06 26.00
CA GLU A 39 15.53 31.40 26.07
C GLU A 39 14.83 31.98 24.81
N GLY A 40 13.76 31.30 24.39
CA GLY A 40 12.74 31.78 23.46
C GLY A 40 11.62 30.73 23.32
N GLU A 41 10.37 31.18 23.16
CA GLU A 41 9.16 30.35 23.05
C GLU A 41 9.35 29.10 22.18
N VAL A 42 8.97 27.93 22.72
CA VAL A 42 8.95 26.66 21.99
C VAL A 42 7.77 26.67 21.00
N ALA A 43 8.05 27.07 19.75
CA ALA A 43 7.16 26.80 18.63
C ALA A 43 7.05 25.28 18.39
N PRO A 44 5.90 24.77 17.92
CA PRO A 44 5.75 23.36 17.63
C PRO A 44 6.66 22.98 16.46
N SER A 45 7.49 21.96 16.66
CA SER A 45 8.50 21.41 15.72
C SER A 45 9.72 22.33 15.45
N GLY A 46 10.88 21.92 15.95
CA GLY A 46 12.19 22.53 15.66
C GLY A 46 12.66 22.30 14.22
N GLY A 47 11.91 22.79 13.23
CA GLY A 47 12.38 23.02 11.88
C GLY A 47 12.15 24.50 11.57
N ALA A 48 13.19 25.22 11.17
CA ALA A 48 13.03 26.60 10.72
C ALA A 48 11.97 26.65 9.61
N THR A 49 10.93 27.46 9.80
CA THR A 49 9.87 27.64 8.82
C THR A 49 10.48 28.26 7.57
N ILE A 50 10.38 27.59 6.43
CA ILE A 50 10.80 28.17 5.16
C ILE A 50 9.80 29.28 4.83
N GLY A 51 10.28 30.49 4.62
CA GLY A 51 9.44 31.63 4.24
C GLY A 51 8.67 31.41 2.93
N GLU A 52 7.72 32.31 2.63
CA GLU A 52 6.89 32.21 1.41
C GLU A 52 7.66 32.51 0.11
N ARG A 53 8.94 32.88 0.21
CA ARG A 53 9.77 33.19 -0.96
C ARG A 53 10.17 31.90 -1.68
N GLU A 54 9.94 31.89 -2.98
CA GLU A 54 10.38 30.81 -3.86
C GLU A 54 11.90 30.61 -3.80
N LEU A 55 12.34 29.37 -3.56
CA LEU A 55 13.75 28.98 -3.58
C LEU A 55 14.04 28.11 -4.79
N ALA A 56 15.10 28.43 -5.52
CA ALA A 56 15.55 27.70 -6.70
C ALA A 56 17.09 27.67 -6.75
N LEU A 57 17.64 26.98 -7.75
CA LEU A 57 19.08 26.88 -7.98
C LEU A 57 19.77 28.26 -7.95
N GLY A 58 20.81 28.38 -7.13
CA GLY A 58 21.55 29.63 -6.91
C GLY A 58 21.02 30.51 -5.78
N ALA A 59 19.85 30.22 -5.20
CA ALA A 59 19.36 30.90 -4.01
C ALA A 59 20.32 30.71 -2.82
N GLN A 60 20.41 31.71 -1.94
CA GLN A 60 21.27 31.68 -0.77
C GLN A 60 20.55 32.30 0.44
N GLY A 61 20.86 31.83 1.65
CA GLY A 61 20.39 32.43 2.91
C GLY A 61 19.85 31.41 3.91
N GLY A 62 19.22 31.93 4.97
CA GLY A 62 18.70 31.13 6.09
C GLY A 62 17.63 30.12 5.68
N ASP A 63 16.74 30.48 4.74
CA ASP A 63 15.70 29.56 4.24
C ASP A 63 16.28 28.35 3.50
N VAL A 64 17.39 28.54 2.78
CA VAL A 64 18.10 27.44 2.11
C VAL A 64 18.82 26.55 3.12
N GLN A 65 19.38 27.14 4.18
CA GLN A 65 19.96 26.40 5.30
C GLN A 65 18.89 25.58 6.03
N ALA A 66 17.71 26.16 6.26
CA ALA A 66 16.55 25.49 6.84
C ALA A 66 16.09 24.32 5.96
N LEU A 67 15.96 24.52 4.65
CA LEU A 67 15.66 23.47 3.68
C LEU A 67 16.67 22.33 3.74
N THR A 68 17.97 22.64 3.72
CA THR A 68 19.03 21.63 3.77
C THR A 68 18.99 20.84 5.07
N ALA A 69 18.75 21.50 6.21
CA ALA A 69 18.60 20.84 7.50
C ALA A 69 17.38 19.92 7.53
N TYR A 70 16.24 20.37 6.99
CA TYR A 70 15.03 19.57 6.84
C TYR A 70 15.29 18.31 5.99
N LEU A 71 15.86 18.48 4.79
CA LEU A 71 16.18 17.37 3.89
C LEU A 71 17.18 16.39 4.52
N THR A 72 18.15 16.87 5.29
CA THR A 72 19.10 16.01 6.03
C THR A 72 18.42 15.23 7.15
N ARG A 73 17.50 15.86 7.89
CA ARG A 73 16.75 15.22 8.98
C ARG A 73 15.85 14.09 8.50
N TYR A 74 15.27 14.21 7.30
CA TYR A 74 14.37 13.21 6.73
C TYR A 74 15.04 12.25 5.73
N GLY A 75 16.37 12.22 5.71
CA GLY A 75 17.11 11.17 5.00
C GLY A 75 17.39 11.42 3.51
N TYR A 76 17.21 12.65 3.01
CA TYR A 76 17.58 12.98 1.63
C TYR A 76 19.10 13.14 1.46
N PHE A 77 19.81 13.48 2.55
CA PHE A 77 21.27 13.58 2.60
C PHE A 77 21.87 12.62 3.64
N PRO A 78 23.18 12.33 3.57
CA PRO A 78 23.86 11.48 4.54
C PRO A 78 23.69 11.99 5.98
N ASN A 79 23.34 11.07 6.89
CA ASN A 79 23.11 11.36 8.30
C ASN A 79 23.51 10.12 9.13
N ALA A 80 24.52 10.27 10.00
CA ALA A 80 25.06 9.15 10.77
C ALA A 80 24.08 8.62 11.82
N GLU A 81 23.30 9.51 12.43
CA GLU A 81 22.28 9.14 13.43
C GLU A 81 21.15 8.34 12.79
N LEU A 82 20.66 8.77 11.63
CA LEU A 82 19.68 7.98 10.86
C LEU A 82 20.24 6.62 10.46
N GLN A 83 21.52 6.53 10.07
CA GLN A 83 22.13 5.27 9.67
C GLN A 83 22.24 4.27 10.84
N GLU A 84 22.45 4.77 12.07
CA GLU A 84 22.48 3.98 13.29
C GLU A 84 21.08 3.51 13.70
N THR A 85 20.10 4.42 13.68
CA THR A 85 18.70 4.12 14.05
C THR A 85 17.97 3.30 12.99
N TYR A 86 18.31 3.46 11.72
CA TYR A 86 17.69 2.76 10.59
C TYR A 86 18.75 2.08 9.72
N PRO A 87 19.19 0.86 10.05
CA PRO A 87 20.27 0.17 9.32
C PRO A 87 19.98 -0.07 7.82
N ALA A 88 18.70 -0.19 7.47
CA ALA A 88 18.24 -0.34 6.08
C ALA A 88 18.16 0.99 5.31
N TRP A 89 18.18 2.13 6.00
CA TRP A 89 18.11 3.45 5.36
C TRP A 89 19.35 3.75 4.54
N ARG A 90 19.16 4.40 3.39
CA ARG A 90 20.22 4.98 2.56
C ARG A 90 19.82 6.39 2.11
N PRO A 91 20.77 7.34 2.03
CA PRO A 91 20.44 8.67 1.57
C PRO A 91 20.04 8.67 0.09
N LEU A 92 19.00 9.41 -0.26
CA LEU A 92 18.53 9.54 -1.65
C LEU A 92 19.51 10.32 -2.53
N VAL A 93 20.23 11.28 -1.94
CA VAL A 93 21.37 11.96 -2.55
C VAL A 93 22.62 11.60 -1.75
N SER A 94 23.62 11.00 -2.41
CA SER A 94 24.80 10.42 -1.75
C SER A 94 25.74 11.43 -1.10
N GLU A 95 25.61 12.72 -1.44
CA GLU A 95 26.48 13.78 -0.96
C GLU A 95 25.66 15.02 -0.56
N ALA A 96 25.94 15.57 0.62
CA ALA A 96 25.35 16.81 1.09
C ALA A 96 25.88 18.04 0.31
N PRO A 97 25.14 19.15 0.26
CA PRO A 97 25.65 20.41 -0.29
C PRO A 97 26.88 20.89 0.46
N THR A 98 27.87 21.42 -0.29
CA THR A 98 29.13 21.90 0.30
C THR A 98 28.92 23.13 1.19
N HIS A 99 27.89 23.92 0.88
CA HIS A 99 27.50 25.11 1.62
C HIS A 99 25.99 25.03 1.89
N PRO A 100 25.56 24.61 3.10
CA PRO A 100 24.14 24.40 3.41
C PRO A 100 23.23 25.61 3.18
N GLY A 101 23.79 26.82 3.23
CA GLY A 101 23.07 28.07 2.92
C GLY A 101 23.01 28.41 1.42
N THR A 102 23.45 27.53 0.51
CA THR A 102 23.43 27.71 -0.95
C THR A 102 22.64 26.58 -1.62
N PHE A 103 21.69 26.96 -2.48
CA PHE A 103 20.84 26.02 -3.18
C PHE A 103 21.61 25.56 -4.43
N ASP A 104 22.37 24.48 -4.29
CA ASP A 104 23.17 23.90 -5.36
C ASP A 104 22.43 22.73 -6.05
N ALA A 105 23.09 22.07 -7.00
CA ALA A 105 22.52 20.95 -7.75
C ALA A 105 22.17 19.74 -6.86
N ARG A 106 22.81 19.60 -5.69
CA ARG A 106 22.50 18.53 -4.72
C ARG A 106 21.24 18.86 -3.94
N THR A 107 21.09 20.12 -3.52
CA THR A 107 19.84 20.63 -2.92
C THR A 107 18.68 20.51 -3.89
N GLU A 108 18.87 20.83 -5.18
CA GLU A 108 17.84 20.64 -6.20
C GLU A 108 17.47 19.16 -6.37
N ALA A 109 18.45 18.26 -6.46
CA ALA A 109 18.20 16.84 -6.60
C ALA A 109 17.42 16.27 -5.39
N ALA A 110 17.83 16.65 -4.17
CA ALA A 110 17.14 16.25 -2.95
C ALA A 110 15.71 16.82 -2.89
N LEU A 111 15.51 18.07 -3.32
CA LEU A 111 14.17 18.67 -3.39
C LEU A 111 13.27 17.97 -4.41
N ARG A 112 13.79 17.63 -5.58
CA ARG A 112 13.05 16.87 -6.60
C ARG A 112 12.64 15.51 -6.07
N ALA A 113 13.54 14.82 -5.36
CA ALA A 113 13.21 13.56 -4.69
C ALA A 113 12.13 13.75 -3.61
N PHE A 114 12.19 14.84 -2.83
CA PHE A 114 11.17 15.18 -1.85
C PHE A 114 9.81 15.43 -2.50
N GLN A 115 9.77 16.28 -3.53
CA GLN A 115 8.53 16.54 -4.28
C GLN A 115 7.94 15.24 -4.83
N LEU A 116 8.79 14.34 -5.31
CA LEU A 116 8.34 13.04 -5.80
C LEU A 116 7.73 12.16 -4.70
N ASN A 117 8.39 12.06 -3.54
CA ASN A 117 7.88 11.35 -2.36
C ASN A 117 6.58 11.93 -1.83
N MET A 118 6.47 13.25 -1.84
CA MET A 118 5.28 13.98 -1.39
C MET A 118 4.14 13.98 -2.41
N GLY A 119 4.33 13.38 -3.58
CA GLY A 119 3.35 13.42 -4.65
C GLY A 119 3.07 14.85 -5.13
N LEU A 120 4.09 15.68 -5.24
CA LEU A 120 4.03 17.04 -5.74
C LEU A 120 4.53 17.10 -7.19
N PRO A 121 4.17 18.13 -7.96
CA PRO A 121 4.87 18.44 -9.21
C PRO A 121 6.37 18.56 -8.98
N VAL A 122 7.18 17.81 -9.74
CA VAL A 122 8.64 17.76 -9.59
C VAL A 122 9.29 18.96 -10.28
N THR A 123 9.14 20.14 -9.69
CA THR A 123 9.63 21.41 -10.26
C THR A 123 11.12 21.62 -9.98
N GLY A 124 11.65 21.07 -8.88
CA GLY A 124 12.98 21.41 -8.36
C GLY A 124 13.05 22.79 -7.71
N VAL A 125 11.90 23.37 -7.42
CA VAL A 125 11.72 24.71 -6.84
C VAL A 125 10.85 24.60 -5.60
N VAL A 126 11.20 25.32 -4.54
CA VAL A 126 10.33 25.43 -3.35
C VAL A 126 9.22 26.43 -3.66
N ASP A 127 8.20 25.95 -4.36
CA ASP A 127 6.96 26.70 -4.58
C ASP A 127 6.07 26.70 -3.32
N SER A 128 4.93 27.41 -3.39
CA SER A 128 4.04 27.55 -2.23
C SER A 128 3.51 26.20 -1.70
N GLU A 129 3.34 25.20 -2.56
CA GLU A 129 2.83 23.89 -2.16
C GLU A 129 3.92 23.05 -1.50
N THR A 130 5.12 23.11 -2.07
CA THR A 130 6.33 22.49 -1.52
C THR A 130 6.66 23.09 -0.14
N ALA A 131 6.63 24.42 0.00
CA ALA A 131 6.84 25.11 1.27
C ALA A 131 5.79 24.70 2.32
N ARG A 132 4.51 24.63 1.94
CA ARG A 132 3.43 24.15 2.85
C ARG A 132 3.70 22.73 3.34
N ASN A 133 4.19 21.84 2.47
CA ASN A 133 4.50 20.46 2.85
C ASN A 133 5.73 20.37 3.76
N ILE A 134 6.77 21.15 3.50
CA ILE A 134 7.96 21.21 4.35
C ILE A 134 7.62 21.76 5.74
N ASN A 135 6.79 22.79 5.79
CA ASN A 135 6.36 23.43 7.04
C ASN A 135 5.26 22.66 7.78
N SER A 136 4.75 21.56 7.22
CA SER A 136 3.73 20.72 7.87
C SER A 136 4.39 19.63 8.74
N PRO A 137 3.84 19.34 9.93
CA PRO A 137 4.26 18.16 10.69
C PRO A 137 4.13 16.89 9.85
N ARG A 138 5.12 15.99 9.96
CA ARG A 138 5.18 14.72 9.24
C ARG A 138 5.73 13.60 10.12
N CYS A 139 5.59 12.35 9.67
CA CYS A 139 6.24 11.18 10.25
C CYS A 139 7.76 11.38 10.36
N GLY A 140 8.37 10.84 11.42
CA GLY A 140 9.80 10.89 11.70
C GLY A 140 10.63 9.76 11.09
N VAL A 141 10.01 8.73 10.52
CA VAL A 141 10.74 7.70 9.76
C VAL A 141 11.41 8.36 8.54
N PRO A 142 12.71 8.13 8.30
CA PRO A 142 13.40 8.79 7.20
C PRO A 142 12.95 8.21 5.85
N ASP A 143 12.92 9.06 4.83
CA ASP A 143 12.70 8.63 3.46
C ASP A 143 13.95 7.89 2.95
N GLY A 144 13.78 6.86 2.11
CA GLY A 144 14.90 6.06 1.58
C GLY A 144 15.25 4.82 2.42
N ILE A 145 14.29 4.28 3.19
CA ILE A 145 14.43 2.92 3.73
C ILE A 145 14.53 1.96 2.56
N ALA A 146 15.66 1.24 2.44
CA ALA A 146 15.80 0.27 1.36
C ALA A 146 14.88 -0.93 1.62
N PRO A 147 13.90 -1.22 0.74
CA PRO A 147 13.06 -2.39 0.90
C PRO A 147 13.85 -3.67 0.56
N LEU A 148 13.30 -4.83 0.93
CA LEU A 148 13.94 -6.14 0.66
C LEU A 148 14.14 -6.40 -0.84
N ASP A 149 13.26 -5.89 -1.70
CA ASP A 149 13.41 -5.87 -3.15
C ASP A 149 13.20 -4.45 -3.69
N PRO A 150 14.28 -3.71 -4.03
CA PRO A 150 14.19 -2.36 -4.59
C PRO A 150 13.47 -2.27 -5.94
N THR A 151 13.21 -3.38 -6.62
CA THR A 151 12.48 -3.42 -7.89
C THR A 151 10.97 -3.54 -7.70
N ASP A 152 10.52 -3.87 -6.49
CA ASP A 152 9.13 -4.04 -6.12
C ASP A 152 8.65 -2.85 -5.27
N LYS A 153 7.70 -2.08 -5.82
CA LYS A 153 7.00 -0.98 -5.12
C LYS A 153 6.51 -1.39 -3.73
N PHE A 154 5.94 -2.59 -3.62
CA PHE A 154 5.30 -3.04 -2.40
C PHE A 154 6.24 -3.91 -1.59
N ALA A 155 7.55 -3.92 -1.85
CA ALA A 155 8.46 -4.72 -1.04
C ALA A 155 8.53 -4.22 0.40
N ARG A 156 8.54 -5.19 1.32
CA ARG A 156 8.58 -4.93 2.75
C ARG A 156 9.91 -4.28 3.12
N ILE A 157 9.89 -3.35 4.07
CA ILE A 157 11.12 -2.91 4.73
C ILE A 157 11.66 -4.00 5.68
N PRO A 158 12.98 -4.10 5.92
CA PRO A 158 13.56 -5.07 6.84
C PRO A 158 13.11 -4.90 8.31
N ASP A 159 13.38 -5.92 9.14
CA ASP A 159 13.24 -5.87 10.62
C ASP A 159 11.86 -5.46 11.16
N THR A 160 10.80 -6.13 10.69
CA THR A 160 9.41 -5.85 11.13
C THR A 160 8.78 -7.03 11.88
N ALA A 161 7.75 -6.76 12.67
CA ALA A 161 7.08 -7.78 13.48
C ALA A 161 6.12 -8.66 12.65
N PHE A 162 5.82 -8.25 11.42
CA PHE A 162 4.79 -8.86 10.61
C PHE A 162 5.13 -10.30 10.21
N ARG A 163 4.22 -11.21 10.56
CA ARG A 163 4.15 -12.58 10.05
C ARG A 163 2.68 -12.90 9.75
N PRO A 164 2.34 -13.37 8.53
CA PRO A 164 0.98 -13.78 8.20
C PRO A 164 0.43 -14.80 9.22
N GLY A 165 -0.85 -14.66 9.55
CA GLY A 165 -1.59 -15.48 10.52
C GLY A 165 -1.13 -15.36 11.99
N SER A 166 -0.21 -14.46 12.33
CA SER A 166 0.33 -14.38 13.70
C SER A 166 -0.48 -13.50 14.65
N VAL A 167 -0.32 -13.78 15.95
CA VAL A 167 -0.79 -12.90 17.03
C VAL A 167 0.35 -11.98 17.45
N LEU A 168 0.18 -10.67 17.24
CA LEU A 168 1.13 -9.66 17.68
C LEU A 168 0.75 -9.15 19.07
N ASN A 169 1.58 -9.49 20.05
CA ASN A 169 1.42 -8.97 21.40
C ASN A 169 1.96 -7.53 21.44
N TYR A 170 1.21 -6.59 22.01
CA TYR A 170 1.62 -5.19 22.12
C TYR A 170 1.53 -4.67 23.55
N THR A 171 2.31 -3.65 23.86
CA THR A 171 2.19 -2.90 25.12
C THR A 171 2.16 -1.40 24.84
N PHE A 172 1.48 -0.64 25.71
CA PHE A 172 1.29 0.80 25.53
C PHE A 172 1.56 1.57 26.82
N THR A 173 2.49 2.51 26.74
CA THR A 173 2.77 3.52 27.74
C THR A 173 2.13 4.85 27.30
N THR A 174 1.15 5.31 28.07
CA THR A 174 0.39 6.53 27.78
C THR A 174 1.24 7.79 27.94
N LEU A 175 0.91 8.85 27.18
CA LEU A 175 1.65 10.13 27.19
C LEU A 175 1.42 11.00 28.44
N GLY A 176 0.52 10.60 29.35
CA GLY A 176 0.06 11.43 30.47
C GLY A 176 -1.17 12.30 30.10
N GLU A 177 -1.48 13.28 30.93
CA GLU A 177 -2.67 14.17 30.78
C GLU A 177 -2.35 15.47 30.03
N HIS A 178 -1.08 15.89 30.03
CA HIS A 178 -0.61 17.12 29.39
C HIS A 178 0.70 16.86 28.66
N PRO A 179 0.97 17.58 27.54
CA PRO A 179 2.24 17.46 26.85
C PRO A 179 3.38 18.07 27.68
N ILE A 180 4.59 17.61 27.41
CA ILE A 180 5.82 18.18 27.97
C ILE A 180 6.05 19.55 27.33
N LYS A 181 6.31 20.56 28.16
CA LYS A 181 6.70 21.91 27.72
C LYS A 181 8.21 22.07 27.67
N SER A 182 8.89 21.63 28.72
CA SER A 182 10.36 21.67 28.79
C SER A 182 10.89 20.61 29.75
N ILE A 183 12.16 20.25 29.57
CA ILE A 183 12.92 19.41 30.48
C ILE A 183 14.14 20.22 30.89
N ASP A 184 14.36 20.42 32.19
CA ASP A 184 15.53 21.14 32.67
C ASP A 184 16.79 20.27 32.65
N GLN A 185 17.95 20.87 32.89
CA GLN A 185 19.26 20.17 32.91
C GLN A 185 19.35 19.06 33.99
N ARG A 186 18.41 19.00 34.93
CA ARG A 186 18.34 18.00 36.01
C ARG A 186 17.32 16.89 35.70
N GLY A 187 16.63 16.98 34.56
CA GLY A 187 15.60 16.03 34.15
C GLY A 187 14.22 16.29 34.75
N ASN A 188 13.99 17.45 35.37
CA ASN A 188 12.64 17.81 35.80
C ASN A 188 11.81 18.23 34.59
N ILE A 189 10.60 17.70 34.52
CA ILE A 189 9.67 17.91 33.42
C ILE A 189 8.66 18.99 33.83
N THR A 190 8.47 20.00 32.97
CA THR A 190 7.33 20.91 33.05
C THR A 190 6.31 20.56 31.98
N TYR A 191 5.02 20.68 32.31
CA TYR A 191 3.92 20.37 31.40
C TYR A 191 3.28 21.63 30.84
N ASP A 192 2.81 21.57 29.60
CA ASP A 192 2.02 22.63 29.01
C ASP A 192 0.54 22.46 29.39
N LEU A 193 0.10 23.28 30.34
CA LEU A 193 -1.27 23.27 30.85
C LEU A 193 -2.25 24.03 29.94
N SER A 194 -1.78 24.66 28.85
CA SER A 194 -2.64 25.38 27.91
C SER A 194 -3.51 24.43 27.07
N CYS A 195 -3.17 23.14 27.04
CA CYS A 195 -3.96 22.14 26.35
C CYS A 195 -3.93 20.77 27.06
N ASN A 196 -4.96 19.96 26.80
CA ASN A 196 -5.14 18.64 27.41
C ASN A 196 -4.98 17.55 26.36
N LEU A 197 -4.25 16.50 26.70
CA LEU A 197 -4.21 15.28 25.91
C LEU A 197 -5.53 14.52 26.05
N PRO A 198 -5.87 13.63 25.10
CA PRO A 198 -7.01 12.75 25.26
C PRO A 198 -6.82 11.92 26.55
N PRO A 199 -7.87 11.68 27.35
CA PRO A 199 -7.76 10.85 28.54
C PRO A 199 -7.14 9.48 28.23
N VAL A 200 -6.44 8.88 29.19
CA VAL A 200 -5.76 7.57 29.01
C VAL A 200 -6.67 6.50 28.39
N ILE A 201 -7.94 6.44 28.79
CA ILE A 201 -8.91 5.50 28.22
C ILE A 201 -9.15 5.74 26.72
N VAL A 202 -9.19 7.01 26.31
CA VAL A 202 -9.30 7.42 24.91
C VAL A 202 -8.00 7.10 24.17
N GLN A 203 -6.83 7.33 24.78
CA GLN A 203 -5.55 6.95 24.16
C GLN A 203 -5.48 5.46 23.84
N LYS A 204 -5.88 4.62 24.79
CA LYS A 204 -5.98 3.17 24.60
C LYS A 204 -6.98 2.79 23.52
N ALA A 205 -8.14 3.44 23.48
CA ALA A 205 -9.16 3.20 22.46
C ALA A 205 -8.67 3.57 21.05
N LEU A 206 -7.93 4.67 20.90
CA LEU A 206 -7.39 5.10 19.61
C LEU A 206 -6.28 4.18 19.12
N LEU A 207 -5.41 3.68 20.00
CA LEU A 207 -4.47 2.62 19.64
C LEU A 207 -5.18 1.35 19.18
N ARG A 208 -6.21 0.88 19.90
CA ARG A 208 -7.00 -0.27 19.48
C ARG A 208 -7.64 -0.04 18.11
N GLY A 209 -8.19 1.15 17.88
CA GLY A 209 -8.74 1.53 16.57
C GLY A 209 -7.70 1.48 15.44
N ALA A 210 -6.50 2.00 15.67
CA ALA A 210 -5.40 1.93 14.70
C ALA A 210 -4.98 0.48 14.40
N LEU A 211 -4.87 -0.37 15.42
CA LEU A 211 -4.57 -1.80 15.25
C LEU A 211 -5.70 -2.54 14.51
N GLU A 212 -6.96 -2.20 14.80
CA GLU A 212 -8.15 -2.75 14.12
C GLU A 212 -8.24 -2.34 12.65
N PHE A 213 -7.74 -1.16 12.25
CA PHE A 213 -7.68 -0.80 10.83
C PHE A 213 -6.86 -1.80 10.04
N TRP A 214 -5.67 -2.13 10.55
CA TRP A 214 -4.78 -3.09 9.90
C TRP A 214 -5.27 -4.53 10.04
N SER A 215 -5.87 -4.92 11.18
CA SER A 215 -6.40 -6.27 11.37
C SER A 215 -7.61 -6.60 10.49
N ARG A 216 -8.27 -5.61 9.87
CA ARG A 216 -9.40 -5.82 8.94
C ARG A 216 -8.96 -6.09 7.51
N VAL A 217 -7.68 -5.89 7.23
CA VAL A 217 -7.09 -6.02 5.89
C VAL A 217 -5.89 -6.97 5.89
N THR A 218 -5.66 -7.64 7.02
CA THR A 218 -4.62 -8.65 7.25
C THR A 218 -5.21 -9.78 8.08
N SER A 219 -4.62 -10.96 8.05
CA SER A 219 -4.92 -12.09 8.92
C SER A 219 -4.30 -11.93 10.32
N LEU A 220 -3.81 -10.73 10.69
CA LEU A 220 -3.18 -10.51 11.98
C LEU A 220 -4.22 -10.36 13.10
N THR A 221 -3.84 -10.81 14.29
CA THR A 221 -4.58 -10.50 15.52
C THR A 221 -3.68 -9.75 16.48
N PHE A 222 -4.21 -8.72 17.14
CA PHE A 222 -3.48 -7.94 18.12
C PHE A 222 -3.95 -8.25 19.54
N ARG A 223 -3.01 -8.36 20.48
CA ARG A 223 -3.32 -8.64 21.88
C ARG A 223 -2.50 -7.76 22.81
N GLU A 224 -3.17 -7.02 23.70
CA GLU A 224 -2.49 -6.26 24.76
C GLU A 224 -1.83 -7.26 25.73
N SER A 225 -0.54 -7.04 26.02
CA SER A 225 0.25 -7.85 26.95
C SER A 225 0.98 -6.96 27.95
N SER A 226 0.97 -7.37 29.21
CA SER A 226 1.79 -6.79 30.28
C SER A 226 3.11 -7.54 30.49
N THR A 227 3.34 -8.66 29.77
CA THR A 227 4.58 -9.44 29.87
C THR A 227 5.44 -9.27 28.63
N ILE A 228 6.73 -8.98 28.87
CA ILE A 228 7.79 -8.85 27.86
C ILE A 228 8.40 -10.25 27.61
N PRO A 229 8.80 -10.61 26.38
CA PRO A 229 8.84 -9.77 25.16
C PRO A 229 7.48 -9.57 24.50
N VAL A 230 7.27 -8.37 23.95
CA VAL A 230 6.14 -8.02 23.08
C VAL A 230 6.64 -7.75 21.66
N SER A 231 5.75 -7.88 20.68
CA SER A 231 6.01 -7.63 19.27
C SER A 231 5.99 -6.15 18.91
N LEU A 232 5.25 -5.33 19.67
CA LEU A 232 5.08 -3.90 19.44
C LEU A 232 5.08 -3.13 20.77
N ILE A 233 5.85 -2.05 20.85
CA ILE A 233 5.86 -1.13 21.98
C ILE A 233 5.35 0.22 21.50
N ILE A 234 4.43 0.84 22.23
CA ILE A 234 3.97 2.20 21.95
C ILE A 234 4.28 3.07 23.17
N ALA A 235 5.02 4.16 22.99
CA ALA A 235 5.50 5.02 24.06
C ALA A 235 5.63 6.50 23.62
N GLY A 236 5.96 7.39 24.56
CA GLY A 236 6.35 8.77 24.24
C GLY A 236 7.78 8.90 23.71
N GLY A 237 8.02 9.93 22.88
CA GLY A 237 9.34 10.31 22.32
C GLY A 237 9.46 11.82 22.07
N SER A 238 10.57 12.30 21.49
CA SER A 238 10.91 13.74 21.44
C SER A 238 11.16 14.37 20.06
N ASP A 239 11.17 13.62 18.95
CA ASP A 239 11.94 14.10 17.78
C ASP A 239 11.15 14.35 16.48
N SER A 240 9.85 14.05 16.38
CA SER A 240 9.03 14.22 15.14
C SER A 240 7.53 14.33 15.46
N LEU A 241 6.57 14.16 14.55
CA LEU A 241 5.17 13.98 14.98
C LEU A 241 5.00 12.64 15.70
N ALA A 242 5.41 11.57 15.03
CA ALA A 242 5.60 10.24 15.57
C ALA A 242 6.64 9.51 14.72
N SER A 243 7.30 8.49 15.28
CA SER A 243 8.25 7.64 14.56
C SER A 243 8.10 6.18 14.97
N THR A 244 8.52 5.28 14.08
CA THR A 244 8.68 3.86 14.37
C THR A 244 10.15 3.49 14.30
N GLU A 245 10.67 2.92 15.39
CA GLU A 245 12.07 2.50 15.54
C GLU A 245 12.09 1.07 16.07
N PHE A 246 12.57 0.10 15.28
CA PHE A 246 12.70 -1.30 15.71
C PHE A 246 11.49 -1.86 16.49
N HIS A 247 10.28 -1.72 15.94
CA HIS A 247 9.00 -2.13 16.56
C HIS A 247 8.52 -1.27 17.74
N THR A 248 9.13 -0.11 17.96
CA THR A 248 8.68 0.87 18.95
C THR A 248 8.08 2.07 18.24
N ILE A 249 6.80 2.30 18.45
CA ILE A 249 6.08 3.51 18.03
C ILE A 249 6.28 4.58 19.10
N ARG A 250 6.86 5.71 18.72
CA ARG A 250 7.06 6.87 19.58
C ARG A 250 6.13 7.99 19.16
N LEU A 251 5.21 8.36 20.04
CA LEU A 251 4.40 9.58 19.88
C LEU A 251 5.13 10.76 20.52
N ASN A 252 5.18 11.90 19.84
CA ASN A 252 5.85 13.06 20.42
C ASN A 252 5.13 13.59 21.67
N SER A 253 5.85 13.60 22.79
CA SER A 253 5.34 14.01 24.10
C SER A 253 5.12 15.53 24.22
N TYR A 254 5.64 16.34 23.30
CA TYR A 254 5.48 17.80 23.24
C TYR A 254 4.27 18.21 22.38
N VAL A 255 3.67 17.29 21.63
CA VAL A 255 2.54 17.60 20.74
C VAL A 255 1.23 17.59 21.54
N CYS A 256 0.43 18.63 21.34
CA CYS A 256 -0.94 18.64 21.81
C CYS A 256 -1.82 17.76 20.92
N TRP A 257 -1.96 16.50 21.30
CA TRP A 257 -2.72 15.52 20.51
C TRP A 257 -4.21 15.77 20.61
N ASP A 258 -4.87 15.89 19.47
CA ASP A 258 -6.32 15.66 19.37
C ASP A 258 -6.60 14.21 18.96
N VAL A 259 -7.87 13.79 19.08
CA VAL A 259 -8.32 12.43 18.77
C VAL A 259 -8.01 12.03 17.33
N THR A 260 -8.19 12.94 16.38
CA THR A 260 -8.01 12.69 14.94
C THR A 260 -6.54 12.56 14.61
N LEU A 261 -5.72 13.49 15.10
CA LEU A 261 -4.28 13.49 14.87
C LEU A 261 -3.62 12.24 15.44
N MET A 262 -3.99 11.85 16.66
CA MET A 262 -3.39 10.69 17.30
C MET A 262 -3.81 9.39 16.63
N LEU A 263 -5.08 9.25 16.22
CA LEU A 263 -5.53 8.08 15.46
C LEU A 263 -4.80 7.98 14.12
N MET A 264 -4.63 9.09 13.41
CA MET A 264 -3.91 9.12 12.13
C MET A 264 -2.45 8.71 12.32
N ALA A 265 -1.73 9.34 13.26
CA ALA A 265 -0.33 9.02 13.53
C ALA A 265 -0.15 7.57 13.97
N LEU A 266 -0.98 7.08 14.90
CA LEU A 266 -0.94 5.68 15.31
C LEU A 266 -1.21 4.73 14.15
N SER A 267 -2.17 5.03 13.26
CA SER A 267 -2.45 4.19 12.10
C SER A 267 -1.27 4.14 11.14
N HIS A 268 -0.60 5.28 10.91
CA HIS A 268 0.60 5.39 10.08
C HIS A 268 1.78 4.61 10.68
N GLU A 269 2.10 4.84 11.96
CA GLU A 269 3.23 4.19 12.63
C GLU A 269 3.02 2.68 12.79
N VAL A 270 1.78 2.22 12.99
CA VAL A 270 1.50 0.78 12.93
C VAL A 270 1.83 0.24 11.53
N GLY A 271 1.51 0.95 10.45
CA GLY A 271 1.86 0.54 9.08
C GLY A 271 3.36 0.34 8.90
N HIS A 272 4.20 1.26 9.40
CA HIS A 272 5.65 1.08 9.45
C HIS A 272 6.08 -0.14 10.27
N ALA A 273 5.47 -0.35 11.44
CA ALA A 273 5.77 -1.52 12.28
C ALA A 273 5.40 -2.85 11.61
N LEU A 274 4.42 -2.83 10.70
CA LEU A 274 4.05 -3.98 9.86
C LEU A 274 4.96 -4.12 8.63
N GLY A 275 5.66 -3.07 8.23
CA GLY A 275 6.68 -3.12 7.18
C GLY A 275 6.34 -2.36 5.91
N LEU A 276 5.38 -1.46 5.96
CA LEU A 276 5.07 -0.53 4.88
C LEU A 276 6.04 0.65 4.90
N ASP A 277 6.46 1.08 3.72
CA ASP A 277 7.14 2.36 3.51
C ASP A 277 6.11 3.48 3.28
N HIS A 278 6.58 4.73 3.22
CA HIS A 278 5.74 5.86 2.85
C HIS A 278 5.10 5.68 1.47
N SER A 279 3.86 6.16 1.35
CA SER A 279 3.14 6.25 0.09
C SER A 279 3.21 7.67 -0.47
N SER A 280 3.36 7.79 -1.79
CA SER A 280 3.26 9.07 -2.51
C SER A 280 1.80 9.49 -2.79
N PHE A 281 0.82 8.68 -2.36
CA PHE A 281 -0.60 8.95 -2.57
C PHE A 281 -1.15 9.72 -1.38
N SER A 282 -1.61 10.96 -1.60
CA SER A 282 -2.04 11.85 -0.51
C SER A 282 -3.26 11.35 0.26
N ASP A 283 -4.01 10.38 -0.26
CA ASP A 283 -5.12 9.71 0.40
C ASP A 283 -4.70 8.48 1.22
N ALA A 284 -3.46 8.00 1.09
CA ALA A 284 -2.92 6.92 1.89
C ALA A 284 -2.73 7.30 3.35
N VAL A 285 -2.96 6.34 4.23
CA VAL A 285 -2.57 6.44 5.64
C VAL A 285 -1.05 6.52 5.75
N MET A 286 -0.31 5.80 4.89
CA MET A 286 1.14 5.88 4.80
C MET A 286 1.68 7.14 4.09
N PHE A 287 0.84 8.13 3.77
CA PHE A 287 1.32 9.42 3.28
C PHE A 287 2.09 10.16 4.40
N PRO A 288 3.32 10.65 4.16
CA PRO A 288 4.19 11.12 5.23
C PRO A 288 3.73 12.40 5.94
N SER A 289 2.97 13.28 5.27
CA SER A 289 2.63 14.61 5.79
C SER A 289 1.17 14.77 6.23
N ARG A 290 0.95 15.61 7.24
CA ARG A 290 -0.37 15.91 7.84
C ARG A 290 -1.24 16.87 7.01
N ASN A 291 -0.86 17.25 5.78
CA ASN A 291 -1.58 18.30 5.04
C ASN A 291 -3.07 17.98 4.76
N THR A 292 -3.51 16.73 4.92
CA THR A 292 -4.91 16.31 4.79
C THR A 292 -5.57 16.08 6.16
N GLN A 293 -6.41 17.02 6.59
CA GLN A 293 -6.96 17.15 7.96
C GLN A 293 -8.10 16.18 8.34
N ALA A 294 -8.05 14.89 8.01
CA ALA A 294 -9.07 13.94 8.49
C ALA A 294 -8.51 12.54 8.77
N ALA A 295 -9.07 11.85 9.76
CA ALA A 295 -8.91 10.41 9.88
C ALA A 295 -9.52 9.76 8.63
N LYS A 296 -8.68 9.21 7.76
CA LYS A 296 -9.10 8.54 6.53
C LYS A 296 -9.19 7.03 6.78
N PRO A 297 -10.12 6.32 6.12
CA PRO A 297 -9.98 4.87 6.01
C PRO A 297 -8.67 4.54 5.28
N LEU A 298 -8.17 3.32 5.45
CA LEU A 298 -7.04 2.84 4.66
C LEU A 298 -7.32 3.04 3.16
N SER A 299 -6.37 3.63 2.45
CA SER A 299 -6.44 3.74 1.00
C SER A 299 -6.28 2.37 0.35
N GLU A 300 -6.57 2.30 -0.93
CA GLU A 300 -6.31 1.09 -1.70
C GLU A 300 -4.79 0.84 -1.85
N ASP A 301 -3.95 1.87 -1.83
CA ASP A 301 -2.49 1.70 -1.83
C ASP A 301 -2.01 0.98 -0.56
N ASP A 302 -2.54 1.40 0.60
CA ASP A 302 -2.22 0.79 1.90
C ASP A 302 -2.67 -0.67 1.94
N LYS A 303 -3.89 -0.96 1.44
CA LYS A 303 -4.47 -2.31 1.41
C LYS A 303 -3.72 -3.23 0.46
N VAL A 304 -3.38 -2.75 -0.73
CA VAL A 304 -2.61 -3.55 -1.69
C VAL A 304 -1.21 -3.80 -1.15
N GLY A 305 -0.54 -2.76 -0.62
CA GLY A 305 0.80 -2.88 -0.05
C GLY A 305 0.88 -3.88 1.11
N ILE A 306 -0.09 -3.89 2.02
CA ILE A 306 -0.06 -4.88 3.12
C ILE A 306 -0.45 -6.29 2.63
N SER A 307 -1.30 -6.38 1.61
CA SER A 307 -1.78 -7.65 1.06
C SER A 307 -0.73 -8.44 0.28
N THR A 308 0.34 -7.78 -0.20
CA THR A 308 1.48 -8.49 -0.81
C THR A 308 2.32 -9.23 0.24
N PHE A 309 2.27 -8.78 1.49
CA PHE A 309 2.90 -9.47 2.63
C PHE A 309 2.00 -10.52 3.24
N ASP A 310 0.69 -10.26 3.28
CA ASP A 310 -0.31 -11.16 3.82
C ASP A 310 -0.88 -12.11 2.77
N ASP A 311 -0.13 -13.16 2.50
CA ASP A 311 -0.44 -14.17 1.51
C ASP A 311 -1.31 -15.32 2.07
N THR A 312 -2.02 -15.08 3.17
CA THR A 312 -2.89 -16.08 3.78
C THR A 312 -4.18 -16.24 2.97
N PHE A 313 -4.45 -17.46 2.50
CA PHE A 313 -5.68 -17.80 1.79
C PHE A 313 -6.45 -18.90 2.50
N GLU A 314 -7.76 -18.75 2.58
CA GLU A 314 -8.68 -19.80 3.01
C GLU A 314 -9.39 -20.41 1.80
N GLN A 315 -9.60 -21.73 1.84
CA GLN A 315 -10.42 -22.41 0.85
C GLN A 315 -11.89 -22.25 1.18
N LEU A 316 -12.68 -21.85 0.19
CA LEU A 316 -14.14 -21.73 0.33
C LEU A 316 -14.85 -23.03 -0.06
N PRO A 317 -16.07 -23.26 0.45
CA PRO A 317 -16.82 -24.47 0.12
C PRO A 317 -17.16 -24.59 -1.37
N GLY A 318 -17.28 -25.83 -1.83
CA GLY A 318 -17.58 -26.20 -3.20
C GLY A 318 -16.33 -26.46 -4.06
N THR A 319 -16.56 -27.09 -5.20
CA THR A 319 -15.53 -27.45 -6.20
C THR A 319 -16.02 -27.09 -7.60
N GLY A 320 -15.17 -27.29 -8.62
CA GLY A 320 -15.57 -27.09 -10.01
C GLY A 320 -15.81 -25.64 -10.40
N THR A 321 -15.31 -24.66 -9.63
CA THR A 321 -15.40 -23.23 -9.97
C THR A 321 -14.66 -22.99 -11.29
N LYS A 322 -15.35 -22.36 -12.24
CA LYS A 322 -14.83 -22.03 -13.59
C LYS A 322 -14.50 -20.55 -13.72
N HIS A 323 -15.29 -19.70 -13.07
CA HIS A 323 -15.16 -18.25 -13.12
C HIS A 323 -15.67 -17.63 -11.83
N ILE A 324 -15.14 -16.47 -11.47
CA ILE A 324 -15.48 -15.71 -10.27
C ILE A 324 -15.47 -14.22 -10.64
N SER A 325 -16.38 -13.44 -10.06
CA SER A 325 -16.39 -11.99 -10.19
C SER A 325 -16.97 -11.35 -8.94
N VAL A 326 -16.45 -10.17 -8.60
CA VAL A 326 -16.85 -9.38 -7.44
C VAL A 326 -17.29 -8.00 -7.92
N GLY A 327 -18.49 -7.58 -7.55
CA GLY A 327 -19.01 -6.25 -7.84
C GLY A 327 -18.42 -5.18 -6.92
N ALA A 328 -18.53 -3.91 -7.32
CA ALA A 328 -18.07 -2.79 -6.49
C ALA A 328 -18.85 -2.65 -5.17
N ASP A 329 -20.06 -3.21 -5.09
CA ASP A 329 -20.86 -3.33 -3.86
C ASP A 329 -20.35 -4.46 -2.92
N GLY A 330 -19.41 -5.28 -3.39
CA GLY A 330 -18.91 -6.46 -2.67
C GLY A 330 -19.70 -7.74 -2.94
N SER A 331 -20.73 -7.72 -3.80
CA SER A 331 -21.45 -8.94 -4.19
C SER A 331 -20.51 -9.88 -4.96
N VAL A 332 -20.44 -11.14 -4.53
CA VAL A 332 -19.57 -12.15 -5.14
C VAL A 332 -20.41 -13.19 -5.85
N TRP A 333 -20.13 -13.40 -7.13
CA TRP A 333 -20.78 -14.42 -7.95
C TRP A 333 -19.76 -15.31 -8.64
N ARG A 334 -20.09 -16.59 -8.78
CA ARG A 334 -19.27 -17.56 -9.51
C ARG A 334 -20.06 -18.35 -10.53
N THR A 335 -19.36 -18.92 -11.49
CA THR A 335 -19.84 -20.07 -12.26
C THR A 335 -19.09 -21.31 -11.80
N ALA A 336 -19.78 -22.43 -11.59
CA ALA A 336 -19.17 -23.69 -11.19
C ALA A 336 -19.87 -24.89 -11.84
N SER A 337 -19.19 -26.02 -12.01
CA SER A 337 -19.85 -27.27 -12.37
C SER A 337 -20.31 -28.02 -11.14
N ASN A 338 -21.58 -28.43 -11.10
CA ASN A 338 -22.12 -29.27 -10.03
C ASN A 338 -22.07 -30.79 -10.36
N GLY A 339 -21.29 -31.17 -11.37
CA GLY A 339 -21.18 -32.54 -11.88
C GLY A 339 -22.22 -32.93 -12.93
N SER A 340 -23.31 -32.16 -13.07
CA SER A 340 -24.32 -32.37 -14.11
C SER A 340 -24.37 -31.23 -15.12
N VAL A 341 -24.37 -30.00 -14.62
CA VAL A 341 -24.43 -28.77 -15.41
C VAL A 341 -23.50 -27.70 -14.83
N ASP A 342 -23.23 -26.67 -15.60
CA ASP A 342 -22.61 -25.46 -15.09
C ASP A 342 -23.67 -24.57 -14.45
N VAL A 343 -23.42 -24.00 -13.28
CA VAL A 343 -24.36 -23.18 -12.49
C VAL A 343 -23.77 -21.82 -12.17
N THR A 344 -24.64 -20.81 -12.09
CA THR A 344 -24.38 -19.53 -11.43
C THR A 344 -24.73 -19.63 -9.96
N SER A 345 -23.88 -19.05 -9.10
CA SER A 345 -24.16 -18.98 -7.66
C SER A 345 -23.67 -17.67 -7.07
N LYS A 346 -24.39 -17.16 -6.07
CA LYS A 346 -24.02 -15.99 -5.27
C LYS A 346 -23.48 -16.45 -3.91
N TRP A 347 -22.46 -15.77 -3.39
CA TRP A 347 -21.98 -15.96 -2.02
C TRP A 347 -22.91 -15.25 -1.02
N ASP A 348 -23.36 -15.96 0.02
CA ASP A 348 -24.21 -15.39 1.09
C ASP A 348 -23.43 -14.95 2.35
N GLY A 349 -22.11 -15.17 2.36
CA GLY A 349 -21.24 -14.97 3.53
C GLY A 349 -20.66 -16.26 4.08
N SER A 350 -21.33 -17.39 3.88
CA SER A 350 -20.93 -18.72 4.39
C SER A 350 -21.04 -19.84 3.35
N ASN A 351 -22.00 -19.76 2.43
CA ASN A 351 -22.30 -20.76 1.42
C ASN A 351 -22.58 -20.12 0.05
N TRP A 352 -22.62 -20.98 -0.97
CA TRP A 352 -22.99 -20.63 -2.33
C TRP A 352 -24.46 -20.93 -2.57
N VAL A 353 -25.23 -19.89 -2.87
CA VAL A 353 -26.64 -19.97 -3.24
C VAL A 353 -26.75 -20.07 -4.75
N GLU A 354 -27.22 -21.20 -5.26
CA GLU A 354 -27.44 -21.41 -6.69
C GLU A 354 -28.62 -20.56 -7.20
N ASP A 355 -28.46 -19.98 -8.39
CA ASP A 355 -29.47 -19.20 -9.11
C ASP A 355 -30.00 -19.94 -10.34
N GLY A 356 -29.12 -20.59 -11.13
CA GLY A 356 -29.53 -21.40 -12.27
C GLY A 356 -28.36 -22.01 -13.07
N GLY A 357 -28.65 -23.00 -13.93
CA GLY A 357 -27.64 -23.85 -14.58
C GLY A 357 -27.43 -23.61 -16.08
N TRP A 358 -26.41 -22.86 -16.50
CA TRP A 358 -25.96 -22.77 -17.92
C TRP A 358 -24.68 -21.93 -18.15
N ALA A 359 -24.29 -21.04 -17.23
CA ALA A 359 -23.24 -20.06 -17.49
C ALA A 359 -21.81 -20.61 -17.27
N THR A 360 -20.87 -20.16 -18.12
CA THR A 360 -19.45 -20.49 -18.05
C THR A 360 -18.54 -19.29 -17.72
N ARG A 361 -19.07 -18.06 -17.82
CA ARG A 361 -18.42 -16.81 -17.40
C ARG A 361 -19.42 -15.92 -16.70
N ILE A 362 -18.92 -15.05 -15.84
CA ILE A 362 -19.72 -14.10 -15.07
C ILE A 362 -18.94 -12.81 -14.79
N ALA A 363 -19.63 -11.68 -14.87
CA ALA A 363 -19.14 -10.38 -14.45
C ALA A 363 -20.21 -9.66 -13.63
N VAL A 364 -19.85 -9.09 -12.49
CA VAL A 364 -20.80 -8.47 -11.56
C VAL A 364 -20.73 -6.94 -11.68
N GLY A 365 -21.88 -6.31 -11.85
CA GLY A 365 -21.99 -4.86 -11.89
C GLY A 365 -21.78 -4.20 -10.51
N PRO A 366 -21.65 -2.86 -10.47
CA PRO A 366 -21.49 -2.13 -9.21
C PRO A 366 -22.73 -2.16 -8.31
N ASP A 367 -23.87 -2.58 -8.83
CA ASP A 367 -25.14 -2.81 -8.12
C ASP A 367 -25.34 -4.27 -7.67
N GLY A 368 -24.31 -5.11 -7.86
CA GLY A 368 -24.34 -6.54 -7.55
C GLY A 368 -25.11 -7.39 -8.56
N VAL A 369 -25.60 -6.79 -9.65
CA VAL A 369 -26.36 -7.49 -10.70
C VAL A 369 -25.38 -8.14 -11.69
N PRO A 370 -25.41 -9.47 -11.86
CA PRO A 370 -24.47 -10.15 -12.73
C PRO A 370 -24.91 -10.15 -14.21
N TRP A 371 -23.90 -10.14 -15.07
CA TRP A 371 -23.98 -10.57 -16.46
C TRP A 371 -23.25 -11.91 -16.61
N ALA A 372 -23.73 -12.75 -17.52
CA ALA A 372 -23.17 -14.08 -17.71
C ALA A 372 -23.15 -14.49 -19.17
N ILE A 373 -22.26 -15.44 -19.48
CA ILE A 373 -22.08 -16.01 -20.81
C ILE A 373 -22.24 -17.52 -20.72
N ASP A 374 -23.05 -18.11 -21.59
CA ASP A 374 -23.19 -19.57 -21.71
C ASP A 374 -22.04 -20.22 -22.50
N ALA A 375 -22.07 -21.56 -22.65
CA ALA A 375 -21.04 -22.29 -23.40
C ALA A 375 -21.02 -21.97 -24.92
N SER A 376 -22.14 -21.47 -25.46
CA SER A 376 -22.23 -21.01 -26.85
C SER A 376 -21.70 -19.59 -27.02
N GLY A 377 -21.42 -18.86 -25.94
CA GLY A 377 -21.07 -17.45 -25.99
C GLY A 377 -22.27 -16.51 -25.97
N ALA A 378 -23.52 -17.00 -25.83
CA ALA A 378 -24.68 -16.13 -25.70
C ALA A 378 -24.59 -15.33 -24.39
N THR A 379 -24.92 -14.04 -24.46
CA THR A 379 -24.78 -13.10 -23.34
C THR A 379 -26.12 -12.85 -22.67
N TYR A 380 -26.12 -12.75 -21.35
CA TYR A 380 -27.32 -12.52 -20.56
C TYR A 380 -27.06 -11.52 -19.43
N GLN A 381 -28.07 -10.73 -19.09
CA GLN A 381 -28.08 -9.85 -17.93
C GLN A 381 -29.16 -10.32 -16.95
N ARG A 382 -28.80 -10.46 -15.68
CA ARG A 382 -29.77 -10.79 -14.63
C ARG A 382 -30.64 -9.57 -14.30
N GLN A 383 -31.89 -9.80 -13.93
CA GLN A 383 -32.84 -8.72 -13.58
C GLN A 383 -32.68 -8.20 -12.15
N SER A 384 -32.00 -8.95 -11.29
CA SER A 384 -31.87 -8.68 -9.86
C SER A 384 -30.50 -9.13 -9.36
N SER A 385 -30.04 -8.59 -8.23
CA SER A 385 -28.86 -9.07 -7.51
C SER A 385 -29.19 -10.13 -6.46
N ASP A 386 -30.48 -10.40 -6.22
CA ASP A 386 -30.96 -11.46 -5.32
C ASP A 386 -31.13 -12.78 -6.10
N PRO A 387 -30.40 -13.85 -5.75
CA PRO A 387 -30.43 -15.14 -6.47
C PRO A 387 -31.80 -15.83 -6.43
N TYR A 388 -32.71 -15.44 -5.55
CA TYR A 388 -34.05 -16.06 -5.45
C TYR A 388 -35.11 -15.37 -6.32
N SER A 389 -34.81 -14.20 -6.88
CA SER A 389 -35.77 -13.38 -7.62
C SER A 389 -35.21 -12.86 -8.94
N GLY A 390 -36.08 -12.66 -9.93
CA GLY A 390 -35.71 -12.17 -11.26
C GLY A 390 -35.27 -13.27 -12.22
N GLY A 391 -35.35 -12.97 -13.53
CA GLY A 391 -34.88 -13.84 -14.60
C GLY A 391 -33.61 -13.32 -15.27
N TRP A 392 -33.18 -14.05 -16.31
CA TRP A 392 -32.06 -13.66 -17.16
C TRP A 392 -32.58 -13.16 -18.51
N ASN A 393 -32.26 -11.91 -18.84
CA ASN A 393 -32.58 -11.31 -20.13
C ASN A 393 -31.46 -11.62 -21.13
N THR A 394 -31.81 -12.15 -22.29
CA THR A 394 -30.83 -12.34 -23.38
C THR A 394 -30.40 -10.99 -23.95
N ILE A 395 -29.09 -10.80 -24.07
CA ILE A 395 -28.47 -9.65 -24.72
C ILE A 395 -27.94 -10.11 -26.08
N LEU A 396 -28.33 -9.41 -27.14
CA LEU A 396 -27.89 -9.76 -28.50
C LEU A 396 -26.37 -9.61 -28.63
N GLY A 397 -25.75 -10.61 -29.27
CA GLY A 397 -24.31 -10.68 -29.51
C GLY A 397 -23.62 -11.75 -28.65
N ARG A 398 -22.67 -12.45 -29.25
CA ARG A 398 -21.88 -13.49 -28.56
C ARG A 398 -20.61 -12.91 -27.96
N ALA A 399 -20.09 -13.52 -26.90
CA ALA A 399 -18.91 -13.06 -26.18
C ALA A 399 -18.03 -14.24 -25.75
N ALA A 400 -16.71 -14.06 -25.82
CA ALA A 400 -15.72 -14.98 -25.27
C ALA A 400 -15.45 -14.71 -23.78
N GLU A 401 -15.55 -13.43 -23.38
CA GLU A 401 -15.32 -12.94 -22.03
C GLU A 401 -16.09 -11.64 -21.82
N ILE A 402 -16.42 -11.31 -20.57
CA ILE A 402 -17.14 -10.10 -20.19
C ILE A 402 -16.57 -9.51 -18.91
N ALA A 403 -16.52 -8.19 -18.81
CA ALA A 403 -16.09 -7.47 -17.62
C ALA A 403 -16.92 -6.19 -17.45
N ILE A 404 -17.13 -5.80 -16.19
CA ILE A 404 -17.90 -4.63 -15.83
C ILE A 404 -17.06 -3.77 -14.89
N GLY A 405 -16.94 -2.48 -15.21
CA GLY A 405 -16.24 -1.52 -14.38
C GLY A 405 -17.05 -1.08 -13.16
N PRO A 406 -16.42 -0.46 -12.15
CA PRO A 406 -17.13 0.08 -10.99
C PRO A 406 -18.09 1.23 -11.33
N ASP A 407 -17.97 1.83 -12.52
CA ASP A 407 -18.91 2.82 -13.06
C ASP A 407 -20.10 2.18 -13.81
N GLY A 408 -20.15 0.84 -13.89
CA GLY A 408 -21.15 0.09 -14.63
C GLY A 408 -20.87 -0.05 -16.13
N ALA A 409 -19.73 0.41 -16.64
CA ALA A 409 -19.38 0.22 -18.04
C ALA A 409 -19.13 -1.27 -18.34
N VAL A 410 -19.93 -1.83 -19.24
CA VAL A 410 -19.83 -3.24 -19.64
C VAL A 410 -18.98 -3.36 -20.92
N TRP A 411 -17.99 -4.23 -20.86
CA TRP A 411 -17.07 -4.54 -21.95
C TRP A 411 -17.03 -6.04 -22.21
N LYS A 412 -16.79 -6.45 -23.45
CA LYS A 412 -16.64 -7.85 -23.83
C LYS A 412 -15.51 -8.08 -24.82
N LEU A 413 -15.10 -9.34 -24.89
CA LEU A 413 -14.33 -9.91 -25.99
C LEU A 413 -15.29 -10.61 -26.97
N ASP A 414 -15.27 -10.24 -28.25
CA ASP A 414 -16.28 -10.65 -29.24
C ASP A 414 -16.10 -12.08 -29.78
N LEU A 415 -17.22 -12.74 -30.11
CA LEU A 415 -17.22 -14.01 -30.85
C LEU A 415 -18.04 -13.91 -32.13
N PRO A 416 -17.64 -14.60 -33.23
CA PRO A 416 -16.56 -15.59 -33.32
C PRO A 416 -15.20 -15.00 -33.73
N VAL A 417 -15.07 -13.67 -33.78
CA VAL A 417 -13.90 -13.01 -34.37
C VAL A 417 -12.69 -13.16 -33.45
N ALA A 418 -11.75 -14.01 -33.85
CA ALA A 418 -10.39 -14.05 -33.31
C ALA A 418 -9.38 -13.71 -34.43
N ASP A 419 -8.28 -13.07 -34.07
CA ASP A 419 -7.12 -12.92 -34.96
C ASP A 419 -6.35 -14.25 -35.11
N ALA A 420 -5.25 -14.24 -35.86
CA ALA A 420 -4.45 -15.44 -36.12
C ALA A 420 -3.82 -16.03 -34.84
N GLU A 421 -3.58 -15.18 -33.85
CA GLU A 421 -3.04 -15.52 -32.55
C GLU A 421 -4.12 -15.98 -31.55
N GLY A 422 -5.40 -15.88 -31.91
CA GLY A 422 -6.53 -16.29 -31.07
C GLY A 422 -7.08 -15.19 -30.16
N ASN A 423 -6.70 -13.92 -30.37
CA ASN A 423 -7.24 -12.79 -29.62
C ASN A 423 -8.54 -12.27 -30.21
N HIS A 424 -9.46 -11.89 -29.34
CA HIS A 424 -10.78 -11.38 -29.68
C HIS A 424 -10.83 -9.86 -29.63
N ARG A 425 -11.63 -9.26 -30.52
CA ARG A 425 -11.85 -7.81 -30.53
C ARG A 425 -12.61 -7.34 -29.30
N ILE A 426 -12.32 -6.12 -28.85
CA ILE A 426 -12.95 -5.50 -27.68
C ILE A 426 -14.16 -4.65 -28.10
N LEU A 427 -15.31 -4.90 -27.46
CA LEU A 427 -16.55 -4.14 -27.68
C LEU A 427 -17.07 -3.58 -26.35
N ARG A 428 -17.65 -2.38 -26.39
CA ARG A 428 -18.33 -1.72 -25.27
C ARG A 428 -19.84 -1.74 -25.46
N TRP A 429 -20.58 -2.00 -24.40
CA TRP A 429 -22.04 -1.94 -24.41
C TRP A 429 -22.52 -0.49 -24.43
N ASN A 430 -23.45 -0.18 -25.33
CA ASN A 430 -24.23 1.05 -25.29
C ASN A 430 -25.61 0.74 -24.72
N SER A 431 -25.85 1.12 -23.47
CA SER A 431 -27.11 0.82 -22.77
C SER A 431 -28.33 1.52 -23.36
N THR A 432 -28.16 2.72 -23.92
CA THR A 432 -29.25 3.50 -24.55
C THR A 432 -29.70 2.87 -25.86
N ALA A 433 -28.75 2.55 -26.75
CA ALA A 433 -29.05 1.97 -28.05
C ALA A 433 -29.21 0.43 -28.00
N ARG A 434 -28.83 -0.20 -26.87
CA ARG A 434 -28.82 -1.65 -26.67
C ARG A 434 -28.04 -2.40 -27.74
N VAL A 435 -26.87 -1.86 -28.09
CA VAL A 435 -25.96 -2.44 -29.09
C VAL A 435 -24.53 -2.47 -28.56
N TRP A 436 -23.75 -3.39 -29.10
CA TRP A 436 -22.30 -3.43 -28.90
C TRP A 436 -21.60 -2.53 -29.91
N ILE A 437 -20.66 -1.72 -29.42
CA ILE A 437 -19.86 -0.81 -30.24
C ILE A 437 -18.39 -1.25 -30.15
N ALA A 438 -17.75 -1.47 -31.29
CA ALA A 438 -16.32 -1.77 -31.33
C ALA A 438 -15.51 -0.61 -30.73
N ASP A 439 -14.50 -0.94 -29.94
CA ASP A 439 -13.64 0.09 -29.36
C ASP A 439 -12.89 0.85 -30.47
N SER A 440 -12.97 2.18 -30.41
CA SER A 440 -12.40 3.05 -31.45
C SER A 440 -10.87 3.08 -31.45
N LEU A 441 -10.23 2.75 -30.32
CA LEU A 441 -8.77 2.66 -30.24
C LEU A 441 -8.22 1.33 -30.77
N GLY A 442 -9.10 0.41 -31.17
CA GLY A 442 -8.73 -0.98 -31.41
C GLY A 442 -8.29 -1.68 -30.12
N GLY A 443 -7.84 -2.92 -30.24
CA GLY A 443 -7.41 -3.74 -29.10
C GLY A 443 -8.01 -5.13 -29.17
N VAL A 444 -7.22 -6.09 -28.70
CA VAL A 444 -7.57 -7.51 -28.72
C VAL A 444 -7.07 -8.20 -27.46
N GLY A 445 -7.76 -9.26 -27.04
CA GLY A 445 -7.31 -10.08 -25.92
C GLY A 445 -8.06 -11.40 -25.80
N VAL A 446 -7.69 -12.19 -24.79
CA VAL A 446 -8.34 -13.44 -24.38
C VAL A 446 -8.91 -13.35 -22.96
N ARG A 447 -8.46 -12.39 -22.15
CA ARG A 447 -9.10 -11.97 -20.90
C ARG A 447 -9.29 -10.47 -20.87
N ILE A 448 -10.27 -10.03 -20.10
CA ILE A 448 -10.58 -8.62 -19.92
C ILE A 448 -10.99 -8.36 -18.46
N ALA A 449 -10.50 -7.28 -17.89
CA ALA A 449 -10.99 -6.68 -16.66
C ALA A 449 -11.21 -5.19 -16.89
N VAL A 450 -12.05 -4.54 -16.09
CA VAL A 450 -12.36 -3.12 -16.25
C VAL A 450 -12.28 -2.45 -14.88
N GLY A 451 -11.53 -1.38 -14.80
CA GLY A 451 -11.43 -0.56 -13.59
C GLY A 451 -10.96 0.85 -13.94
N PRO A 452 -10.78 1.72 -12.94
CA PRO A 452 -10.25 3.06 -13.15
C PRO A 452 -8.94 3.06 -13.97
N VAL A 453 -8.73 4.06 -14.84
CA VAL A 453 -7.52 4.19 -15.71
C VAL A 453 -6.22 4.51 -14.95
N GLY A 454 -6.28 4.55 -13.62
CA GLY A 454 -5.17 4.68 -12.70
C GLY A 454 -5.66 4.57 -11.25
N PRO A 455 -4.76 4.47 -10.27
CA PRO A 455 -5.15 4.49 -8.87
C PRO A 455 -5.92 5.78 -8.55
N VAL A 456 -7.07 5.65 -7.91
CA VAL A 456 -7.81 6.79 -7.35
C VAL A 456 -6.98 7.39 -6.21
N GLY A 457 -6.81 8.72 -6.17
CA GLY A 457 -5.98 9.40 -5.16
C GLY A 457 -4.54 9.74 -5.61
N ALA A 458 -4.15 9.33 -6.83
CA ALA A 458 -2.89 9.75 -7.44
C ALA A 458 -2.80 11.28 -7.58
N VAL A 459 -1.59 11.83 -7.52
CA VAL A 459 -1.28 13.26 -7.72
C VAL A 459 -1.98 13.81 -8.96
N GLY A 460 -2.74 14.91 -8.80
CA GLY A 460 -3.50 15.55 -9.88
C GLY A 460 -4.85 14.92 -10.20
N SER A 461 -5.26 13.85 -9.50
CA SER A 461 -6.60 13.27 -9.62
C SER A 461 -7.58 13.98 -8.67
N ASN A 462 -8.35 14.96 -9.18
CA ASN A 462 -9.51 15.51 -8.47
C ASN A 462 -10.73 14.56 -8.51
N PHE A 463 -10.51 13.26 -8.71
CA PHE A 463 -11.58 12.30 -8.97
C PHE A 463 -12.08 11.71 -7.66
N VAL A 464 -13.36 11.91 -7.39
CA VAL A 464 -14.10 11.09 -6.43
C VAL A 464 -14.14 9.65 -6.98
N PRO A 465 -14.01 8.59 -6.14
CA PRO A 465 -13.99 7.18 -6.59
C PRO A 465 -15.11 6.78 -7.57
N SER A 466 -16.25 7.47 -7.55
CA SER A 466 -17.42 7.19 -8.40
C SER A 466 -17.39 7.78 -9.81
N VAL A 467 -16.38 8.59 -10.17
CA VAL A 467 -16.30 9.31 -11.47
C VAL A 467 -14.94 9.19 -12.17
N ALA A 468 -14.03 8.36 -11.66
CA ALA A 468 -12.78 8.09 -12.36
C ALA A 468 -13.08 7.40 -13.70
N PRO A 469 -12.54 7.89 -14.84
CA PRO A 469 -12.73 7.22 -16.11
C PRO A 469 -12.23 5.78 -16.01
N VAL A 470 -13.04 4.81 -16.43
CA VAL A 470 -12.63 3.40 -16.45
C VAL A 470 -12.05 3.00 -17.79
N GLY A 471 -11.16 2.03 -17.76
CA GLY A 471 -10.53 1.46 -18.94
C GLY A 471 -10.34 -0.05 -18.81
N PRO A 472 -10.39 -0.78 -19.93
CA PRO A 472 -10.08 -2.19 -19.94
C PRO A 472 -8.59 -2.46 -19.69
N TRP A 473 -8.34 -3.56 -18.99
CA TRP A 473 -7.08 -4.29 -18.95
C TRP A 473 -7.29 -5.62 -19.65
N VAL A 474 -6.32 -6.06 -20.44
CA VAL A 474 -6.42 -7.31 -21.21
C VAL A 474 -5.13 -8.11 -21.17
N THR A 475 -5.27 -9.43 -21.24
CA THR A 475 -4.18 -10.32 -21.67
C THR A 475 -4.41 -10.77 -23.10
N GLN A 476 -3.32 -10.90 -23.85
CA GLN A 476 -3.31 -11.54 -25.16
C GLN A 476 -2.96 -13.02 -25.05
N ALA A 477 -3.23 -13.79 -26.10
CA ALA A 477 -2.96 -15.23 -26.18
C ALA A 477 -1.47 -15.58 -25.97
N ASN A 478 -0.56 -14.67 -26.33
CA ASN A 478 0.88 -14.81 -26.11
C ASN A 478 1.33 -14.44 -24.67
N GLY A 479 0.39 -14.04 -23.82
CA GLY A 479 0.58 -13.62 -22.43
C GLY A 479 0.81 -12.12 -22.23
N ASN A 480 0.97 -11.31 -23.28
CA ASN A 480 1.22 -9.88 -23.11
C ASN A 480 0.05 -9.20 -22.39
N VAL A 481 0.37 -8.28 -21.48
CA VAL A 481 -0.63 -7.54 -20.70
C VAL A 481 -0.69 -6.10 -21.19
N PHE A 482 -1.90 -5.58 -21.37
CA PHE A 482 -2.14 -4.19 -21.75
C PHE A 482 -3.19 -3.56 -20.85
N ARG A 483 -3.02 -2.27 -20.54
CA ARG A 483 -4.04 -1.45 -19.89
C ARG A 483 -4.39 -0.24 -20.74
N ARG A 484 -5.63 0.23 -20.66
CA ARG A 484 -6.04 1.52 -21.23
C ARG A 484 -5.73 2.65 -20.25
N LYS A 485 -4.90 3.60 -20.67
CA LYS A 485 -4.54 4.79 -19.89
C LYS A 485 -4.37 5.98 -20.82
N ASN A 486 -4.88 7.15 -20.43
CA ASN A 486 -4.75 8.42 -21.18
C ASN A 486 -5.13 8.31 -22.67
N GLY A 487 -6.20 7.57 -22.99
CA GLY A 487 -6.67 7.42 -24.37
C GLY A 487 -5.77 6.56 -25.26
N ALA A 488 -4.85 5.77 -24.69
CA ALA A 488 -3.98 4.85 -25.42
C ALA A 488 -3.88 3.49 -24.71
N TRP A 489 -3.41 2.49 -25.46
CA TRP A 489 -3.00 1.20 -24.91
C TRP A 489 -1.56 1.28 -24.43
N GLN A 490 -1.33 0.90 -23.17
CA GLN A 490 -0.01 0.79 -22.59
C GLN A 490 0.28 -0.70 -22.34
N GLN A 491 1.34 -1.22 -22.96
CA GLN A 491 1.86 -2.55 -22.65
C GLN A 491 2.53 -2.52 -21.27
N LEU A 492 2.23 -3.52 -20.45
CA LEU A 492 2.83 -3.72 -19.15
C LEU A 492 3.92 -4.80 -19.23
N PRO A 493 4.93 -4.76 -18.34
CA PRO A 493 5.97 -5.79 -18.32
C PRO A 493 5.39 -7.16 -17.96
N GLY A 494 6.14 -8.22 -18.28
CA GLY A 494 5.77 -9.59 -17.93
C GLY A 494 4.71 -10.22 -18.84
N LYS A 495 4.35 -11.47 -18.51
CA LYS A 495 3.34 -12.24 -19.21
C LYS A 495 2.34 -12.81 -18.22
N ALA A 496 1.05 -12.58 -18.43
CA ALA A 496 0.00 -13.08 -17.55
C ALA A 496 -1.03 -13.92 -18.29
N THR A 497 -1.63 -14.86 -17.56
CA THR A 497 -2.72 -15.71 -18.05
C THR A 497 -4.10 -15.15 -17.72
N ASP A 498 -4.17 -14.25 -16.73
CA ASP A 498 -5.40 -13.59 -16.29
C ASP A 498 -5.10 -12.25 -15.62
N VAL A 499 -6.09 -11.36 -15.61
CA VAL A 499 -6.01 -10.02 -15.00
C VAL A 499 -7.29 -9.67 -14.26
N ALA A 500 -7.17 -8.87 -13.20
CA ALA A 500 -8.29 -8.21 -12.55
C ALA A 500 -7.88 -6.79 -12.16
N VAL A 501 -8.86 -5.93 -11.89
CA VAL A 501 -8.62 -4.56 -11.43
C VAL A 501 -9.57 -4.29 -10.27
N SER A 502 -9.05 -3.80 -9.15
CA SER A 502 -9.90 -3.39 -8.03
C SER A 502 -10.72 -2.14 -8.40
N PRO A 503 -11.85 -1.89 -7.72
CA PRO A 503 -12.59 -0.64 -7.85
C PRO A 503 -11.74 0.62 -7.61
N GLY A 504 -10.62 0.50 -6.88
CA GLY A 504 -9.64 1.56 -6.66
C GLY A 504 -8.64 1.80 -7.79
N GLY A 505 -8.64 0.97 -8.84
CA GLY A 505 -7.72 1.10 -9.98
C GLY A 505 -6.41 0.33 -9.86
N TYR A 506 -6.27 -0.54 -8.85
CA TYR A 506 -5.09 -1.39 -8.70
C TYR A 506 -5.24 -2.67 -9.53
N GLY A 507 -4.31 -2.87 -10.46
CA GLY A 507 -4.28 -4.05 -11.31
C GLY A 507 -3.67 -5.25 -10.60
N TRP A 508 -4.18 -6.43 -10.91
CA TRP A 508 -3.68 -7.72 -10.43
C TRP A 508 -3.58 -8.67 -11.60
N ALA A 509 -2.61 -9.58 -11.58
CA ALA A 509 -2.40 -10.54 -12.65
C ALA A 509 -1.89 -11.89 -12.14
N LEU A 510 -2.14 -12.94 -12.92
CA LEU A 510 -1.51 -14.25 -12.75
C LEU A 510 -0.33 -14.39 -13.71
N ILE A 511 0.90 -14.19 -13.21
CA ILE A 511 2.15 -14.34 -13.95
C ILE A 511 2.78 -15.68 -13.57
N ASP A 512 2.97 -16.56 -14.54
CA ASP A 512 3.38 -17.96 -14.32
C ASP A 512 2.49 -18.67 -13.28
N GLY A 513 1.20 -18.34 -13.29
CA GLY A 513 0.20 -18.86 -12.35
C GLY A 513 0.28 -18.29 -10.94
N ARG A 514 1.22 -17.35 -10.66
CA ARG A 514 1.35 -16.66 -9.37
C ARG A 514 0.66 -15.30 -9.38
N LEU A 515 -0.02 -14.98 -8.29
CA LEU A 515 -0.67 -13.69 -8.08
C LEU A 515 0.37 -12.59 -7.96
N ASN A 516 0.17 -11.51 -8.70
CA ASN A 516 1.00 -10.33 -8.64
C ASN A 516 0.13 -9.08 -8.57
N ALA A 517 0.49 -8.14 -7.70
CA ALA A 517 -0.12 -6.81 -7.67
C ALA A 517 0.68 -5.85 -8.55
N PHE A 518 -0.02 -5.01 -9.31
CA PHE A 518 0.62 -4.00 -10.14
C PHE A 518 0.91 -2.74 -9.33
N GLY A 519 2.20 -2.43 -9.20
CA GLY A 519 2.67 -1.18 -8.63
C GLY A 519 3.00 -0.15 -9.70
N GLU A 520 2.41 1.03 -9.58
CA GLU A 520 2.87 2.24 -10.27
C GLU A 520 3.44 3.20 -9.23
N GLN A 521 4.76 3.40 -9.28
CA GLN A 521 5.44 4.40 -8.45
C GLN A 521 6.58 5.07 -9.21
N PRO A 522 6.88 6.34 -8.93
CA PRO A 522 8.07 6.99 -9.46
C PRO A 522 9.37 6.34 -8.97
N LEU A 523 10.43 6.41 -9.79
CA LEU A 523 11.75 5.90 -9.45
C LEU A 523 12.47 6.83 -8.49
N LEU A 524 12.77 6.32 -7.30
CA LEU A 524 13.71 6.93 -6.37
C LEU A 524 14.88 5.95 -6.18
N GLY A 525 15.82 5.98 -7.13
CA GLY A 525 17.04 5.20 -7.04
C GLY A 525 18.21 6.08 -6.60
N PRO A 526 19.10 5.61 -5.70
CA PRO A 526 20.37 6.30 -5.44
C PRO A 526 21.17 6.40 -6.75
N GLY A 527 21.51 7.63 -7.16
CA GLY A 527 22.32 7.88 -8.36
C GLY A 527 21.59 8.43 -9.59
N GLN A 528 20.29 8.74 -9.52
CA GLN A 528 19.62 9.57 -10.55
C GLN A 528 19.97 11.06 -10.31
N GLY A 529 21.25 11.39 -10.51
CA GLY A 529 21.77 12.75 -10.37
C GLY A 529 21.26 13.69 -11.46
N ALA A 530 21.06 14.95 -11.06
CA ALA A 530 20.96 16.18 -11.86
C ALA A 530 20.77 15.99 -13.38
N GLY A 531 19.52 15.85 -13.81
CA GLY A 531 19.13 15.93 -15.21
C GLY A 531 17.64 16.23 -15.33
N SER A 532 17.26 17.05 -16.31
CA SER A 532 15.89 17.47 -16.64
C SER A 532 14.98 16.36 -17.17
N GLN A 533 15.29 15.10 -16.89
CA GLN A 533 14.46 13.98 -17.31
C GLN A 533 13.18 13.96 -16.46
N PRO A 534 12.00 13.77 -17.07
CA PRO A 534 10.77 13.59 -16.33
C PRO A 534 10.93 12.43 -15.33
N PRO A 535 10.21 12.46 -14.19
CA PRO A 535 10.25 11.37 -13.22
C PRO A 535 9.99 10.05 -13.95
N GLN A 536 10.96 9.15 -13.91
CA GLN A 536 10.76 7.81 -14.45
C GLN A 536 9.78 7.08 -13.53
N TYR A 537 8.83 6.33 -14.08
CA TYR A 537 7.92 5.48 -13.30
C TYR A 537 8.42 4.03 -13.38
N ARG A 538 8.50 3.33 -12.24
CA ARG A 538 8.65 1.87 -12.18
C ARG A 538 7.25 1.29 -12.29
N PHE A 539 7.08 0.42 -13.28
CA PHE A 539 5.96 -0.50 -13.36
C PHE A 539 6.49 -1.84 -12.90
N SER A 540 6.08 -2.28 -11.72
CA SER A 540 6.53 -3.56 -11.17
C SER A 540 5.32 -4.44 -10.86
N TRP A 541 5.53 -5.74 -11.06
CA TRP A 541 4.63 -6.76 -10.53
C TRP A 541 5.22 -7.21 -9.21
N ALA A 542 4.53 -6.89 -8.12
CA ALA A 542 4.87 -7.34 -6.79
C ALA A 542 4.35 -8.77 -6.62
N PRO A 543 5.22 -9.78 -6.47
CA PRO A 543 4.77 -11.15 -6.29
C PRO A 543 4.05 -11.29 -4.95
N ALA A 544 2.79 -11.71 -4.98
CA ALA A 544 2.12 -12.19 -3.77
C ALA A 544 2.61 -13.61 -3.50
N VAL A 545 3.15 -13.83 -2.30
CA VAL A 545 4.06 -14.95 -2.00
C VAL A 545 3.45 -16.34 -2.22
N ASN A 546 2.14 -16.53 -2.01
CA ASN A 546 1.49 -17.87 -2.08
C ASN A 546 0.20 -17.97 -2.93
N GLY A 547 -0.25 -16.89 -3.59
CA GLY A 547 -1.44 -16.96 -4.44
C GLY A 547 -1.13 -17.66 -5.75
N THR A 548 -1.63 -18.89 -5.98
CA THR A 548 -1.52 -19.54 -7.30
C THR A 548 -2.87 -19.94 -7.87
N GLY A 549 -3.11 -19.70 -9.15
CA GLY A 549 -4.38 -20.07 -9.78
C GLY A 549 -4.42 -19.95 -11.29
N VAL A 550 -5.63 -20.05 -11.83
CA VAL A 550 -5.97 -19.92 -13.25
C VAL A 550 -6.98 -18.81 -13.51
N ARG A 551 -7.70 -18.34 -12.48
CA ARG A 551 -8.54 -17.13 -12.53
C ARG A 551 -8.40 -16.33 -11.25
N LEU A 552 -8.56 -15.02 -11.35
CA LEU A 552 -8.66 -14.13 -10.20
C LEU A 552 -9.85 -13.16 -10.28
N ALA A 553 -10.29 -12.68 -9.13
CA ALA A 553 -11.15 -11.51 -9.00
C ALA A 553 -10.72 -10.70 -7.77
N VAL A 554 -11.01 -9.40 -7.77
CA VAL A 554 -10.60 -8.48 -6.71
C VAL A 554 -11.81 -7.64 -6.29
N GLY A 555 -12.09 -7.63 -4.99
CA GLY A 555 -13.21 -6.87 -4.42
C GLY A 555 -12.89 -5.41 -4.11
N PRO A 556 -13.89 -4.64 -3.62
CA PRO A 556 -13.76 -3.23 -3.27
C PRO A 556 -12.87 -2.95 -2.05
N ASP A 557 -12.55 -3.98 -1.27
CA ASP A 557 -11.59 -3.89 -0.18
C ASP A 557 -10.17 -4.27 -0.65
N SER A 558 -9.94 -4.51 -1.95
CA SER A 558 -8.72 -5.14 -2.50
C SER A 558 -8.52 -6.60 -2.06
N ARG A 559 -9.55 -7.28 -1.56
CA ARG A 559 -9.46 -8.71 -1.24
C ARG A 559 -9.44 -9.54 -2.51
N VAL A 560 -8.45 -10.43 -2.61
CA VAL A 560 -8.26 -11.27 -3.78
C VAL A 560 -8.98 -12.61 -3.63
N TRP A 561 -9.58 -13.06 -4.72
CA TRP A 561 -10.20 -14.37 -4.90
C TRP A 561 -9.47 -15.11 -6.01
N ILE A 562 -9.11 -16.37 -5.78
CA ILE A 562 -8.31 -17.18 -6.71
C ILE A 562 -9.00 -18.51 -6.97
N VAL A 563 -9.20 -18.83 -8.24
CA VAL A 563 -9.63 -20.17 -8.69
C VAL A 563 -8.40 -20.96 -9.11
N LYS A 564 -8.22 -22.17 -8.58
CA LYS A 564 -7.15 -23.09 -8.99
C LYS A 564 -7.57 -23.97 -10.17
N GLY A 565 -6.59 -24.65 -10.79
CA GLY A 565 -6.83 -25.50 -11.96
C GLY A 565 -7.76 -26.69 -11.71
N ASP A 566 -7.92 -27.13 -10.46
CA ASP A 566 -8.87 -28.16 -10.04
C ASP A 566 -10.29 -27.61 -9.74
N GLY A 567 -10.50 -26.30 -9.92
CA GLY A 567 -11.76 -25.62 -9.63
C GLY A 567 -12.01 -25.33 -8.15
N SER A 568 -11.03 -25.56 -7.27
CA SER A 568 -11.08 -25.05 -5.90
C SER A 568 -10.98 -23.52 -5.88
N LEU A 569 -11.71 -22.89 -4.97
CA LEU A 569 -11.77 -21.43 -4.82
C LEU A 569 -11.18 -21.02 -3.48
N TYR A 570 -10.28 -20.04 -3.52
CA TYR A 570 -9.61 -19.49 -2.36
C TYR A 570 -9.90 -17.99 -2.26
N ARG A 571 -9.96 -17.49 -1.03
CA ARG A 571 -10.13 -16.07 -0.71
C ARG A 571 -9.02 -15.64 0.23
N GLN A 572 -8.48 -14.46 0.03
CA GLN A 572 -7.51 -13.88 0.95
C GLN A 572 -8.15 -13.65 2.33
N VAL A 573 -7.46 -14.10 3.38
CA VAL A 573 -7.90 -13.97 4.78
C VAL A 573 -7.69 -12.54 5.25
N ARG A 574 -8.67 -12.03 6.00
CA ARG A 574 -8.72 -10.69 6.56
C ARG A 574 -9.55 -10.67 7.82
#